data_AF-A0A7W1EJY1-F1
#
_entry.id   AF-A0A7W1EJY1-F1
#
_cell.length_a   1.000
_cell.length_b   1.000
_cell.length_c   1.000
_cell.angle_alpha   90.00
_cell.angle_beta   90.00
_cell.angle_gamma   90.00
#
_symmetry.space_group_name_H-M   'P 1'
#
loop_
_entity.id
_entity.type
_entity.pdbx_description
1 polymer ?
#
loop_
_entity_poly.entity_id
_entity_poly.type
_entity_poly.pdbx_seq_one_letter_code
_entity_poly.pdbx_strand_id
1 'polypeptide(L)'
;SLVPSVADSTFRINNFNKISFAFDYKTSLHKYIRKASVNLALKSLDGLDAGVIGFEKKSNNDRTRMYTFLKAMLRDMPQDMVYLINRGEWGYRQLNSAVHVGMEHTYKYKRGTGNILMNVRTSAFTNDYDFSSGSICAVNRNDLGKININTRVFGQIGFGNKLPSESMLFVAGANNEELMDNKYTRSMGIVPPNWGGYGSTTNHFTAGGGLNLRGYSGYILPQKNVDGTYTYNYKGITGAAFNTEIEFGELFKVINPKFLKNSIKFQPYLFGDAGIINTNKPGTANVMSDLMVDAGAGATFSIVRWGPLYNIKPLTIRFDCPFFINRLPYAEKDYFQFRWMLGINKAF
;
A
#
# COMPACT_ATOMS: atom_id res chain seq x y z
N SER A 1 -11.38 -41.07 -29.72
CA SER A 1 -11.99 -39.99 -30.52
C SER A 1 -11.88 -38.70 -29.72
N LEU A 2 -10.92 -37.86 -30.07
CA LEU A 2 -10.75 -36.54 -29.45
C LEU A 2 -11.82 -35.62 -30.05
N VAL A 3 -12.80 -35.23 -29.24
CA VAL A 3 -13.78 -34.20 -29.58
C VAL A 3 -13.04 -32.86 -29.54
N PRO A 4 -12.93 -32.11 -30.65
CA PRO A 4 -12.40 -30.76 -30.60
C PRO A 4 -13.44 -29.87 -29.91
N SER A 5 -13.04 -29.21 -28.83
CA SER A 5 -13.84 -28.12 -28.25
C SER A 5 -13.98 -27.04 -29.32
N VAL A 6 -15.21 -26.85 -29.80
CA VAL A 6 -15.58 -25.73 -30.66
C VAL A 6 -15.25 -24.46 -29.89
N ALA A 7 -14.26 -23.70 -30.37
CA ALA A 7 -14.04 -22.34 -29.92
C ALA A 7 -15.29 -21.55 -30.29
N ASP A 8 -16.09 -21.22 -29.28
CA ASP A 8 -17.27 -20.37 -29.42
C ASP A 8 -16.81 -19.01 -29.98
N SER A 9 -17.15 -18.77 -31.24
CA SER A 9 -16.78 -17.59 -32.00
C SER A 9 -17.71 -16.40 -31.74
N THR A 10 -18.53 -16.46 -30.68
CA THR A 10 -19.30 -15.30 -30.21
C THR A 10 -18.47 -14.37 -29.31
N PHE A 11 -17.30 -13.96 -29.79
CA PHE A 11 -16.60 -12.79 -29.25
C PHE A 11 -17.45 -11.55 -29.53
N ARG A 12 -18.37 -11.21 -28.62
CA ARG A 12 -18.87 -9.84 -28.51
C ARG A 12 -17.63 -8.96 -28.40
N ILE A 13 -17.51 -7.99 -29.31
CA ILE A 13 -16.50 -6.93 -29.22
C ILE A 13 -16.52 -6.41 -27.78
N ASN A 14 -15.42 -6.63 -27.08
CA ASN A 14 -15.27 -6.40 -25.66
C ASN A 14 -15.78 -5.02 -25.26
N ASN A 15 -16.76 -4.97 -24.35
CA ASN A 15 -17.15 -3.78 -23.60
C ASN A 15 -16.09 -3.44 -22.53
N PHE A 16 -14.80 -3.58 -22.86
CA PHE A 16 -13.69 -3.14 -22.01
C PHE A 16 -13.31 -1.70 -22.37
N ASN A 17 -12.64 -1.02 -21.44
CA ASN A 17 -12.22 0.37 -21.62
C ASN A 17 -11.41 0.55 -22.90
N LYS A 18 -11.97 1.30 -23.84
CA LYS A 18 -11.43 1.44 -25.21
C LYS A 18 -10.19 2.33 -25.27
N ILE A 19 -9.99 3.18 -24.28
CA ILE A 19 -8.90 4.15 -24.21
C ILE A 19 -8.31 4.10 -22.79
N SER A 20 -6.99 4.13 -22.71
CA SER A 20 -6.25 4.27 -21.46
C SER A 20 -5.19 5.35 -21.65
N PHE A 21 -5.10 6.30 -20.73
CA PHE A 21 -4.13 7.39 -20.80
C PHE A 21 -3.60 7.77 -19.42
N ALA A 22 -2.38 8.30 -19.41
CA ALA A 22 -1.80 8.96 -18.26
C ALA A 22 -1.10 10.23 -18.73
N PHE A 23 -1.43 11.34 -18.11
CA PHE A 23 -0.89 12.66 -18.38
C PHE A 23 -0.35 13.24 -17.08
N ASP A 24 0.93 13.61 -17.07
CA ASP A 24 1.60 14.22 -15.93
C ASP A 24 2.28 15.52 -16.38
N TYR A 25 1.94 16.62 -15.72
CA TYR A 25 2.52 17.94 -15.95
C TYR A 25 3.00 18.55 -14.64
N LYS A 26 4.23 19.06 -14.63
CA LYS A 26 4.82 19.75 -13.49
C LYS A 26 5.59 20.97 -13.95
N THR A 27 5.29 22.13 -13.37
CA THR A 27 5.98 23.39 -13.68
C THR A 27 6.42 24.10 -12.41
N SER A 28 7.56 24.79 -12.48
CA SER A 28 8.08 25.54 -11.34
C SER A 28 7.48 26.94 -11.29
N LEU A 29 7.06 27.36 -10.09
CA LEU A 29 6.65 28.73 -9.81
C LEU A 29 7.81 29.55 -9.24
N HIS A 30 9.07 29.14 -9.44
CA HIS A 30 10.24 29.78 -8.83
C HIS A 30 10.29 31.30 -9.01
N LYS A 31 9.82 31.80 -10.17
CA LYS A 31 9.75 33.23 -10.48
C LYS A 31 8.89 34.02 -9.48
N TYR A 32 7.85 33.39 -8.93
CA TYR A 32 6.90 34.02 -8.02
C TYR A 32 7.11 33.56 -6.56
N ILE A 33 7.32 32.25 -6.37
CA ILE A 33 7.55 31.64 -5.07
C ILE A 33 8.75 30.71 -5.20
N ARG A 34 9.87 31.08 -4.55
CA ARG A 34 11.11 30.31 -4.59
C ARG A 34 10.87 28.86 -4.14
N LYS A 35 11.40 27.91 -4.92
CA LYS A 35 11.29 26.46 -4.67
C LYS A 35 9.85 25.93 -4.57
N ALA A 36 8.91 26.60 -5.22
CA ALA A 36 7.55 26.10 -5.40
C ALA A 36 7.34 25.50 -6.80
N SER A 37 6.40 24.56 -6.89
CA SER A 37 5.92 24.01 -8.15
C SER A 37 4.45 23.62 -8.07
N VAL A 38 3.79 23.64 -9.21
CA VAL A 38 2.44 23.13 -9.40
C VAL A 38 2.50 21.87 -10.26
N ASN A 39 1.64 20.92 -9.94
CA ASN A 39 1.50 19.66 -10.66
C ASN A 39 0.05 19.38 -11.02
N LEU A 40 -0.16 18.83 -12.20
CA LEU A 40 -1.42 18.32 -12.71
C LEU A 40 -1.17 16.89 -13.20
N ALA A 41 -1.94 15.93 -12.72
CA ALA A 41 -1.95 14.57 -13.23
C ALA A 41 -3.37 14.17 -13.56
N LEU A 42 -3.58 13.58 -14.74
CA LEU A 42 -4.86 13.03 -15.18
C LEU A 42 -4.61 11.60 -15.66
N LYS A 43 -5.41 10.64 -15.22
CA LYS A 43 -5.31 9.25 -15.65
C LYS A 43 -6.69 8.66 -15.88
N SER A 44 -6.79 7.85 -16.93
CA SER A 44 -7.85 6.86 -17.13
C SER A 44 -7.13 5.54 -17.35
N LEU A 45 -6.97 4.75 -16.29
CA LEU A 45 -6.15 3.54 -16.30
C LEU A 45 -6.83 2.47 -15.48
N ASP A 46 -6.90 1.25 -16.03
CA ASP A 46 -7.54 0.12 -15.35
C ASP A 46 -8.87 0.59 -14.77
N GLY A 47 -9.70 1.19 -15.65
CA GLY A 47 -11.05 1.76 -15.44
C GLY A 47 -11.25 2.64 -14.22
N LEU A 48 -10.18 3.27 -13.77
CA LEU A 48 -10.23 4.36 -12.83
C LEU A 48 -9.94 5.65 -13.58
N ASP A 49 -10.93 6.54 -13.58
CA ASP A 49 -10.71 7.93 -13.94
C ASP A 49 -10.27 8.70 -12.70
N ALA A 50 -9.11 9.34 -12.76
CA ALA A 50 -8.58 10.08 -11.64
C ALA A 50 -7.83 11.34 -12.07
N GLY A 51 -7.92 12.36 -11.23
CA GLY A 51 -7.21 13.63 -11.40
C GLY A 51 -6.55 14.08 -10.11
N VAL A 52 -5.38 14.69 -10.23
CA VAL A 52 -4.64 15.31 -9.13
C VAL A 52 -4.20 16.70 -9.54
N ILE A 53 -4.53 17.71 -8.74
CA ILE A 53 -4.00 19.07 -8.86
C ILE A 53 -3.27 19.37 -7.57
N GLY A 54 -1.99 19.72 -7.66
CA GLY A 54 -1.14 19.90 -6.48
C GLY A 54 -0.23 21.12 -6.55
N PHE A 55 0.16 21.55 -5.36
CA PHE A 55 1.17 22.57 -5.11
C PHE A 55 2.15 22.03 -4.08
N GLU A 56 3.45 22.16 -4.34
CA GLU A 56 4.50 21.83 -3.37
C GLU A 56 5.49 22.97 -3.24
N LYS A 57 6.06 23.11 -2.02
CA LYS A 57 7.13 24.04 -1.70
C LYS A 57 8.21 23.35 -0.90
N LYS A 58 9.47 23.49 -1.32
CA LYS A 58 10.63 22.96 -0.61
C LYS A 58 11.32 24.04 0.22
N SER A 59 11.87 23.66 1.37
CA SER A 59 12.73 24.50 2.19
C SER A 59 14.03 24.84 1.48
N ASN A 60 14.73 25.87 1.94
CA ASN A 60 15.99 26.30 1.34
C ASN A 60 17.08 25.21 1.37
N ASN A 61 17.06 24.33 2.37
CA ASN A 61 17.98 23.19 2.50
C ASN A 61 17.48 21.89 1.85
N ASP A 62 16.34 21.92 1.14
CA ASP A 62 15.70 20.77 0.47
C ASP A 62 15.33 19.59 1.40
N ARG A 63 15.38 19.79 2.72
CA ARG A 63 15.04 18.76 3.71
C ARG A 63 13.55 18.68 4.02
N THR A 64 12.82 19.77 3.86
CA THR A 64 11.39 19.83 4.15
C THR A 64 10.62 20.17 2.89
N ARG A 65 9.62 19.35 2.55
CA ARG A 65 8.64 19.61 1.49
C ARG A 65 7.27 19.75 2.12
N MET A 66 6.67 20.93 1.98
CA MET A 66 5.25 21.13 2.22
C MET A 66 4.49 20.89 0.92
N TYR A 67 3.34 20.23 0.99
CA TYR A 67 2.51 20.00 -0.18
C TYR A 67 1.02 20.10 0.16
N THR A 68 0.24 20.49 -0.84
CA THR A 68 -1.21 20.40 -0.82
C THR A 68 -1.67 19.89 -2.19
N PHE A 69 -2.65 19.00 -2.23
CA PHE A 69 -3.24 18.57 -3.49
C PHE A 69 -4.69 18.15 -3.32
N LEU A 70 -5.48 18.35 -4.37
CA LEU A 70 -6.80 17.77 -4.54
C LEU A 70 -6.64 16.51 -5.40
N LYS A 71 -7.17 15.38 -4.93
CA LYS A 71 -7.24 14.12 -5.68
C LYS A 71 -8.71 13.73 -5.83
N ALA A 72 -9.13 13.39 -7.04
CA ALA A 72 -10.46 12.88 -7.35
C ALA A 72 -10.36 11.57 -8.12
N MET A 73 -11.26 10.63 -7.85
CA MET A 73 -11.27 9.27 -8.39
C MET A 73 -12.72 8.81 -8.60
N LEU A 74 -12.99 8.19 -9.75
CA LEU A 74 -14.30 7.64 -10.10
C LEU A 74 -14.16 6.35 -10.91
N ARG A 75 -15.04 5.39 -10.62
CA ARG A 75 -15.29 4.20 -11.45
C ARG A 75 -16.76 4.22 -11.87
N ASP A 76 -17.02 4.38 -13.16
CA ASP A 76 -18.38 4.62 -13.67
C ASP A 76 -19.05 3.35 -14.24
N MET A 77 -18.25 2.34 -14.64
CA MET A 77 -18.75 1.13 -15.28
C MET A 77 -18.61 -0.11 -14.39
N PRO A 78 -19.58 -1.05 -14.36
CA PRO A 78 -19.47 -2.27 -13.55
C PRO A 78 -18.26 -3.13 -13.91
N GLN A 79 -17.84 -3.11 -15.19
CA GLN A 79 -16.69 -3.84 -15.70
C GLN A 79 -15.37 -3.30 -15.14
N ASP A 80 -15.37 -2.10 -14.55
CA ASP A 80 -14.18 -1.48 -13.97
C ASP A 80 -13.66 -2.20 -12.72
N MET A 81 -14.41 -3.16 -12.18
CA MET A 81 -14.00 -3.87 -10.97
C MET A 81 -13.38 -5.23 -11.27
N VAL A 82 -13.51 -5.74 -12.51
CA VAL A 82 -13.19 -7.13 -12.86
C VAL A 82 -11.70 -7.45 -12.78
N TYR A 83 -10.82 -6.48 -13.03
CA TYR A 83 -9.37 -6.68 -13.00
C TYR A 83 -8.75 -6.27 -11.66
N LEU A 84 -9.52 -5.96 -10.63
CA LEU A 84 -8.97 -5.54 -9.34
C LEU A 84 -8.61 -6.74 -8.46
N ILE A 85 -7.56 -6.57 -7.65
CA ILE A 85 -7.13 -7.58 -6.66
C ILE A 85 -8.21 -7.75 -5.58
N ASN A 86 -8.69 -6.65 -5.01
CA ASN A 86 -9.76 -6.66 -4.01
C ASN A 86 -11.01 -5.98 -4.57
N ARG A 87 -11.77 -6.71 -5.39
CA ARG A 87 -12.92 -6.17 -6.14
C ARG A 87 -14.02 -5.58 -5.24
N GLY A 88 -14.30 -6.23 -4.11
CA GLY A 88 -15.38 -5.84 -3.19
C GLY A 88 -15.11 -4.59 -2.36
N GLU A 89 -13.96 -3.96 -2.52
CA GLU A 89 -13.53 -2.84 -1.69
C GLU A 89 -13.67 -1.47 -2.37
N TRP A 90 -14.14 -1.42 -3.62
CA TRP A 90 -14.34 -0.18 -4.35
C TRP A 90 -15.82 0.22 -4.38
N GLY A 91 -16.09 1.52 -4.32
CA GLY A 91 -17.39 2.09 -4.62
C GLY A 91 -17.70 2.12 -6.13
N TYR A 92 -18.92 1.74 -6.51
CA TYR A 92 -19.41 1.88 -7.89
C TYR A 92 -20.17 3.20 -8.05
N ARG A 93 -19.79 4.02 -9.05
CA ARG A 93 -20.37 5.35 -9.30
C ARG A 93 -20.35 6.27 -8.09
N GLN A 94 -19.28 6.17 -7.30
CA GLN A 94 -19.02 7.01 -6.14
C GLN A 94 -17.76 7.83 -6.39
N LEU A 95 -17.88 9.16 -6.32
CA LEU A 95 -16.77 10.09 -6.51
C LEU A 95 -15.97 10.18 -5.21
N ASN A 96 -14.82 9.52 -5.17
CA ASN A 96 -13.87 9.66 -4.07
C ASN A 96 -12.94 10.85 -4.35
N SER A 97 -13.23 11.98 -3.69
CA SER A 97 -12.47 13.21 -3.84
C SER A 97 -12.05 13.76 -2.49
N ALA A 98 -10.76 14.11 -2.37
CA ALA A 98 -10.15 14.55 -1.12
C ALA A 98 -9.06 15.59 -1.34
N VAL A 99 -9.00 16.58 -0.45
CA VAL A 99 -7.87 17.50 -0.32
C VAL A 99 -6.89 16.93 0.70
N HIS A 100 -5.62 16.93 0.34
CA HIS A 100 -4.50 16.54 1.18
C HIS A 100 -3.63 17.77 1.48
N VAL A 101 -3.21 17.90 2.72
CA VAL A 101 -2.19 18.85 3.17
C VAL A 101 -1.14 18.06 3.92
N GLY A 102 0.14 18.24 3.60
CA GLY A 102 1.17 17.45 4.26
C GLY A 102 2.56 18.07 4.27
N MET A 103 3.40 17.45 5.08
CA MET A 103 4.80 17.78 5.26
C MET A 103 5.63 16.50 5.18
N GLU A 104 6.68 16.55 4.38
CA GLU A 104 7.74 15.54 4.40
C GLU A 104 9.03 16.19 4.91
N HIS A 105 9.67 15.59 5.90
CA HIS A 105 10.94 16.05 6.45
C HIS A 105 11.97 14.91 6.45
N THR A 106 13.10 15.12 5.76
CA THR A 106 14.22 14.18 5.72
C THR A 106 15.38 14.67 6.58
N TYR A 107 15.88 13.81 7.45
CA TYR A 107 17.03 14.08 8.32
C TYR A 107 18.12 13.02 8.16
N LYS A 108 19.35 13.39 8.49
CA LYS A 108 20.53 12.51 8.43
C LYS A 108 21.29 12.64 9.75
N TYR A 109 21.82 11.53 10.25
CA TYR A 109 22.70 11.46 11.42
C TYR A 109 23.85 10.48 11.13
N LYS A 110 24.82 10.37 12.04
CA LYS A 110 26.12 9.72 11.78
C LYS A 110 26.04 8.34 11.14
N ARG A 111 25.05 7.52 11.49
CA ARG A 111 24.89 6.13 11.03
C ARG A 111 23.53 5.86 10.39
N GLY A 112 22.84 6.89 9.90
CA GLY A 112 21.53 6.66 9.32
C GLY A 112 20.82 7.88 8.79
N THR A 113 19.66 7.61 8.23
CA THR A 113 18.77 8.62 7.64
C THR A 113 17.35 8.32 8.07
N GLY A 114 16.55 9.36 8.24
CA GLY A 114 15.13 9.18 8.48
C GLY A 114 14.28 10.14 7.67
N ASN A 115 13.01 9.78 7.53
CA ASN A 115 11.99 10.52 6.82
C ASN A 115 10.72 10.53 7.69
N ILE A 116 10.14 11.71 7.89
CA ILE A 116 8.88 11.90 8.60
C ILE A 116 7.89 12.48 7.58
N LEU A 117 6.82 11.75 7.35
CA LEU A 117 5.68 12.18 6.55
C LEU A 117 4.51 12.44 7.50
N MET A 118 3.96 13.65 7.46
CA MET A 118 2.70 14.00 8.09
C MET A 118 1.70 14.35 6.98
N ASN A 119 0.51 13.79 7.03
CA ASN A 119 -0.53 14.08 6.06
C ASN A 119 -1.89 14.22 6.75
N VAL A 120 -2.60 15.29 6.43
CA VAL A 120 -4.02 15.44 6.74
C VAL A 120 -4.77 15.37 5.42
N ARG A 121 -5.85 14.60 5.38
CA ARG A 121 -6.76 14.53 4.24
C ARG A 121 -8.19 14.71 4.69
N THR A 122 -9.02 15.31 3.85
CA THR A 122 -10.45 15.49 4.08
C THR A 122 -11.21 15.33 2.77
N SER A 123 -12.41 14.75 2.81
CA SER A 123 -13.29 14.72 1.65
C SER A 123 -13.56 16.15 1.16
N ALA A 124 -13.61 16.32 -0.16
CA ALA A 124 -13.82 17.62 -0.79
C ALA A 124 -14.45 17.43 -2.15
N PHE A 125 -15.39 18.30 -2.53
CA PHE A 125 -16.07 18.25 -3.84
C PHE A 125 -16.74 16.91 -4.15
N THR A 126 -17.29 16.24 -3.13
CA THR A 126 -18.07 15.01 -3.25
C THR A 126 -19.20 14.99 -2.24
N ASN A 127 -20.31 14.32 -2.57
CA ASN A 127 -21.42 14.04 -1.66
C ASN A 127 -21.51 12.55 -1.27
N ASP A 128 -20.68 11.71 -1.91
CA ASP A 128 -20.69 10.26 -1.70
C ASP A 128 -19.99 9.87 -0.39
N TYR A 129 -18.99 10.67 0.02
CA TYR A 129 -18.14 10.39 1.15
C TYR A 129 -17.96 11.58 2.08
N ASP A 130 -17.85 11.28 3.37
CA ASP A 130 -17.68 12.21 4.48
C ASP A 130 -16.63 11.61 5.42
N PHE A 131 -15.39 12.09 5.28
CA PHE A 131 -14.27 11.63 6.08
C PHE A 131 -13.17 12.68 6.19
N SER A 132 -12.43 12.60 7.28
CA SER A 132 -11.16 13.27 7.47
C SER A 132 -10.19 12.35 8.19
N SER A 133 -8.90 12.45 7.91
CA SER A 133 -7.88 11.72 8.65
C SER A 133 -6.57 12.47 8.71
N GLY A 134 -5.85 12.28 9.81
CA GLY A 134 -4.47 12.71 9.99
C GLY A 134 -3.59 11.49 10.16
N SER A 135 -2.44 11.45 9.48
CA SER A 135 -1.47 10.38 9.58
C SER A 135 -0.05 10.91 9.76
N ILE A 136 0.75 10.10 10.45
CA ILE A 136 2.19 10.28 10.60
C ILE A 136 2.88 8.96 10.25
N CYS A 137 3.93 9.03 9.46
CA CYS A 137 4.80 7.92 9.12
C CYS A 137 6.24 8.36 9.31
N ALA A 138 6.93 7.77 10.27
CA ALA A 138 8.35 8.00 10.50
C ALA A 138 9.13 6.74 10.14
N VAL A 139 9.95 6.83 9.10
CA VAL A 139 10.86 5.77 8.67
C VAL A 139 12.27 6.14 9.10
N ASN A 140 12.97 5.23 9.76
CA ASN A 140 14.36 5.39 10.15
C ASN A 140 15.19 4.20 9.64
N ARG A 141 16.31 4.50 8.98
CA ARG A 141 17.22 3.51 8.42
C ARG A 141 18.60 3.70 9.04
N ASN A 142 19.07 2.68 9.75
CA ASN A 142 20.38 2.63 10.39
C ASN A 142 21.28 1.66 9.65
N ASP A 143 22.49 2.09 9.32
CA ASP A 143 23.53 1.27 8.72
C ASP A 143 24.60 0.96 9.76
N LEU A 144 24.72 -0.32 10.14
CA LEU A 144 25.73 -0.84 11.07
C LEU A 144 26.82 -1.64 10.33
N GLY A 145 26.97 -1.42 9.02
CA GLY A 145 27.97 -2.03 8.15
C GLY A 145 27.50 -3.36 7.55
N LYS A 146 27.50 -4.44 8.35
CA LYS A 146 27.07 -5.77 7.88
C LYS A 146 25.57 -6.02 8.04
N ILE A 147 24.94 -5.25 8.91
CA ILE A 147 23.53 -5.38 9.27
C ILE A 147 22.91 -3.99 9.17
N ASN A 148 21.76 -3.89 8.51
CA ASN A 148 20.99 -2.67 8.46
C ASN A 148 19.71 -2.85 9.27
N ILE A 149 19.33 -1.84 10.06
CA ILE A 149 18.10 -1.86 10.85
C ILE A 149 17.19 -0.76 10.32
N ASN A 150 16.05 -1.17 9.77
CA ASN A 150 15.01 -0.28 9.29
C ASN A 150 13.82 -0.37 10.24
N THR A 151 13.30 0.78 10.67
CA THR A 151 12.11 0.86 11.51
C THR A 151 11.12 1.83 10.91
N ARG A 152 9.83 1.50 11.01
CA ARG A 152 8.72 2.39 10.66
C ARG A 152 7.78 2.51 11.86
N VAL A 153 7.49 3.75 12.24
CA VAL A 153 6.39 4.09 13.13
C VAL A 153 5.30 4.72 12.28
N PHE A 154 4.10 4.17 12.32
CA PHE A 154 2.94 4.70 11.60
C PHE A 154 1.79 4.92 12.57
N GLY A 155 1.07 6.02 12.40
CA GLY A 155 -0.16 6.30 13.12
C GLY A 155 -1.12 7.04 12.20
N GLN A 156 -2.40 6.70 12.29
CA GLN A 156 -3.48 7.41 11.63
C GLN A 156 -4.65 7.55 12.60
N ILE A 157 -5.25 8.72 12.61
CA ILE A 157 -6.54 8.99 13.25
C ILE A 157 -7.50 9.48 12.19
N GLY A 158 -8.69 8.87 12.12
CA GLY A 158 -9.71 9.21 11.16
C GLY A 158 -11.07 9.42 11.81
N PHE A 159 -11.88 10.25 11.15
CA PHE A 159 -13.24 10.62 11.54
C PHE A 159 -14.11 10.65 10.29
N GLY A 160 -15.41 10.40 10.45
CA GLY A 160 -16.36 10.45 9.34
C GLY A 160 -17.48 9.44 9.49
N ASN A 161 -18.54 9.67 8.72
CA ASN A 161 -19.74 8.82 8.72
C ASN A 161 -19.88 8.00 7.43
N LYS A 162 -19.31 8.47 6.32
CA LYS A 162 -19.37 7.82 5.01
C LYS A 162 -17.97 7.63 4.47
N LEU A 163 -17.37 6.48 4.78
CA LEU A 163 -15.97 6.20 4.48
C LEU A 163 -15.84 5.47 3.15
N PRO A 164 -14.94 5.90 2.25
CA PRO A 164 -14.56 5.12 1.08
C PRO A 164 -13.74 3.91 1.51
N SER A 165 -14.28 2.72 1.29
CA SER A 165 -13.64 1.45 1.67
C SER A 165 -12.26 1.29 1.01
N GLU A 166 -12.11 1.77 -0.22
CA GLU A 166 -10.86 1.75 -0.98
C GLU A 166 -9.73 2.59 -0.36
N SER A 167 -10.09 3.60 0.45
CA SER A 167 -9.15 4.55 1.07
C SER A 167 -9.00 4.36 2.58
N MET A 168 -9.66 3.37 3.17
CA MET A 168 -9.53 3.05 4.59
C MET A 168 -8.10 2.62 4.94
N LEU A 169 -7.78 2.61 6.23
CA LEU A 169 -6.54 2.04 6.73
C LEU A 169 -6.68 0.51 6.80
N PHE A 170 -5.77 -0.22 6.18
CA PHE A 170 -5.75 -1.68 6.20
C PHE A 170 -4.71 -2.21 7.19
N VAL A 171 -5.02 -3.33 7.85
CA VAL A 171 -4.12 -4.00 8.78
C VAL A 171 -2.91 -4.58 8.05
N ALA A 172 -3.18 -5.29 6.96
CA ALA A 172 -2.15 -5.98 6.20
C ALA A 172 -1.96 -5.31 4.84
N GLY A 173 -0.94 -4.45 4.79
CA GLY A 173 -0.49 -3.82 3.55
C GLY A 173 -1.33 -2.64 3.09
N ALA A 174 -1.06 -2.25 1.84
CA ALA A 174 -1.65 -1.08 1.21
C ALA A 174 -3.18 -1.19 1.04
N ASN A 175 -3.87 -0.06 1.15
CA ASN A 175 -5.28 0.02 0.79
C ASN A 175 -5.44 0.04 -0.74
N ASN A 176 -6.68 -0.07 -1.24
CA ASN A 176 -6.89 -0.21 -2.67
C ASN A 176 -6.57 1.06 -3.45
N GLU A 177 -6.76 2.24 -2.84
CA GLU A 177 -6.31 3.51 -3.41
C GLU A 177 -4.78 3.50 -3.64
N GLU A 178 -3.99 3.04 -2.66
CA GLU A 178 -2.53 2.91 -2.75
C GLU A 178 -2.11 1.83 -3.75
N LEU A 179 -2.83 0.69 -3.80
CA LEU A 179 -2.60 -0.34 -4.82
C LEU A 179 -2.78 0.21 -6.23
N MET A 180 -3.76 1.11 -6.44
CA MET A 180 -4.03 1.75 -7.73
C MET A 180 -2.96 2.75 -8.19
N ASP A 181 -2.20 3.31 -7.25
CA ASP A 181 -1.10 4.23 -7.57
C ASP A 181 0.18 3.48 -8.00
N ASN A 182 0.22 2.17 -7.83
CA ASN A 182 1.33 1.32 -8.25
C ASN A 182 0.99 0.49 -9.50
N LYS A 183 1.77 0.69 -10.57
CA LYS A 183 1.58 0.04 -11.89
C LYS A 183 1.57 -1.49 -11.86
N TYR A 184 2.12 -2.11 -10.83
CA TYR A 184 2.20 -3.57 -10.69
C TYR A 184 1.07 -4.18 -9.84
N THR A 185 0.31 -3.34 -9.12
CA THR A 185 -0.76 -3.79 -8.21
C THR A 185 -2.12 -3.17 -8.53
N ARG A 186 -2.17 -2.16 -9.41
CA ARG A 186 -3.40 -1.50 -9.84
C ARG A 186 -4.37 -2.41 -10.61
N SER A 187 -3.85 -3.51 -11.14
CA SER A 187 -4.64 -4.59 -11.70
C SER A 187 -4.07 -5.93 -11.28
N MET A 188 -4.91 -6.96 -11.37
CA MET A 188 -4.65 -8.34 -11.04
C MET A 188 -3.37 -8.84 -11.71
N GLY A 189 -3.14 -8.49 -12.98
CA GLY A 189 -1.87 -8.75 -13.67
C GLY A 189 -1.33 -10.16 -13.42
N ILE A 190 -0.21 -10.24 -12.70
CA ILE A 190 0.50 -11.48 -12.35
C ILE A 190 0.06 -12.10 -11.00
N VAL A 191 -0.83 -11.44 -10.26
CA VAL A 191 -1.39 -11.90 -8.99
C VAL A 191 -2.57 -12.83 -9.27
N PRO A 192 -2.51 -14.10 -8.87
CA PRO A 192 -3.64 -15.02 -9.00
C PRO A 192 -4.91 -14.47 -8.33
N PRO A 193 -6.10 -14.63 -8.94
CA PRO A 193 -7.36 -14.13 -8.37
C PRO A 193 -7.63 -14.62 -6.94
N ASN A 194 -7.19 -15.85 -6.62
CA ASN A 194 -7.38 -16.48 -5.31
C ASN A 194 -6.37 -16.00 -4.25
N TRP A 195 -5.39 -15.15 -4.60
CA TRP A 195 -4.50 -14.52 -3.62
C TRP A 195 -5.02 -13.17 -3.13
N GLY A 196 -5.99 -12.58 -3.83
CA GLY A 196 -6.68 -11.36 -3.40
C GLY A 196 -7.86 -11.65 -2.46
N GLY A 197 -8.48 -10.57 -1.97
CA GLY A 197 -9.66 -10.64 -1.10
C GLY A 197 -9.34 -10.98 0.36
N TYR A 198 -10.41 -11.07 1.15
CA TYR A 198 -10.37 -11.29 2.59
C TYR A 198 -11.26 -12.47 2.97
N GLY A 199 -10.72 -13.41 3.75
CA GLY A 199 -11.40 -14.61 4.20
C GLY A 199 -11.07 -15.02 5.64
N SER A 200 -11.43 -16.26 5.98
CA SER A 200 -11.23 -16.84 7.32
C SER A 200 -9.79 -17.27 7.61
N THR A 201 -8.91 -17.21 6.61
CA THR A 201 -7.49 -17.59 6.66
C THR A 201 -6.62 -16.53 5.98
N THR A 202 -5.31 -16.61 6.16
CA THR A 202 -4.36 -15.71 5.48
C THR A 202 -4.20 -16.05 4.00
N ASN A 203 -3.90 -15.06 3.18
CA ASN A 203 -3.64 -15.22 1.74
C ASN A 203 -2.13 -15.15 1.41
N HIS A 204 -1.80 -15.17 0.12
CA HIS A 204 -0.43 -15.18 -0.40
C HIS A 204 0.01 -13.86 -1.05
N PHE A 205 -0.80 -12.80 -1.01
CA PHE A 205 -0.47 -11.52 -1.63
C PHE A 205 -0.29 -10.42 -0.58
N THR A 206 0.62 -9.49 -0.83
CA THR A 206 0.82 -8.31 0.03
C THR A 206 1.38 -7.14 -0.77
N ALA A 207 1.12 -5.93 -0.31
CA ALA A 207 1.75 -4.73 -0.85
C ALA A 207 2.18 -3.82 0.30
N GLY A 208 3.29 -3.12 0.14
CA GLY A 208 3.74 -2.17 1.17
C GLY A 208 2.77 -1.01 1.33
N GLY A 209 2.25 -0.83 2.55
CA GLY A 209 1.30 0.25 2.90
C GLY A 209 0.53 -0.09 4.18
N GLY A 210 -0.46 0.72 4.54
CA GLY A 210 -1.29 0.53 5.75
C GLY A 210 -0.49 0.33 7.03
N LEU A 211 -0.99 -0.51 7.95
CA LEU A 211 -0.27 -0.90 9.19
C LEU A 211 0.87 -1.90 8.92
N ASN A 212 0.88 -2.53 7.74
CA ASN A 212 1.91 -3.48 7.31
C ASN A 212 2.13 -4.65 8.30
N LEU A 213 1.06 -5.19 8.91
CA LEU A 213 1.14 -6.42 9.70
C LEU A 213 1.03 -7.62 8.75
N ARG A 214 2.18 -8.20 8.37
CA ARG A 214 2.29 -9.12 7.23
C ARG A 214 1.61 -10.45 7.47
N GLY A 215 1.72 -10.97 8.69
CA GLY A 215 1.10 -12.22 9.12
C GLY A 215 -0.43 -12.24 9.04
N TYR A 216 -1.08 -11.09 8.82
CA TYR A 216 -2.55 -10.98 8.75
C TYR A 216 -3.09 -10.74 7.34
N SER A 217 -2.26 -10.87 6.30
CA SER A 217 -2.71 -10.62 4.92
C SER A 217 -3.86 -11.53 4.52
N GLY A 218 -4.92 -10.94 3.97
CA GLY A 218 -6.13 -11.66 3.56
C GLY A 218 -7.03 -12.16 4.69
N TYR A 219 -6.68 -11.94 5.95
CA TYR A 219 -7.50 -12.39 7.07
C TYR A 219 -8.50 -11.32 7.52
N ILE A 220 -9.79 -11.68 7.64
CA ILE A 220 -10.87 -10.75 8.03
C ILE A 220 -10.81 -10.27 9.49
N LEU A 221 -10.00 -10.90 10.34
CA LEU A 221 -9.80 -10.53 11.74
C LEU A 221 -11.14 -10.33 12.50
N PRO A 222 -11.99 -11.38 12.58
CA PRO A 222 -13.29 -11.29 13.22
C PRO A 222 -13.12 -11.09 14.74
N GLN A 223 -13.90 -10.19 15.31
CA GLN A 223 -14.03 -9.98 16.74
C GLN A 223 -15.50 -10.14 17.13
N LYS A 224 -15.74 -10.94 18.15
CA LYS A 224 -17.08 -11.10 18.72
C LYS A 224 -17.34 -9.97 19.70
N ASN A 225 -18.40 -9.21 19.46
CA ASN A 225 -18.86 -8.14 20.33
C ASN A 225 -19.65 -8.69 21.52
N VAL A 226 -19.86 -7.86 22.54
CA VAL A 226 -20.63 -8.21 23.75
C VAL A 226 -22.08 -8.58 23.40
N ASP A 227 -22.63 -8.00 22.34
CA ASP A 227 -23.98 -8.27 21.81
C ASP A 227 -24.07 -9.58 20.98
N GLY A 228 -22.95 -10.31 20.84
CA GLY A 228 -22.87 -11.55 20.06
C GLY A 228 -22.67 -11.37 18.56
N THR A 229 -22.63 -10.13 18.05
CA THR A 229 -22.33 -9.84 16.64
C THR A 229 -20.84 -9.93 16.33
N TYR A 230 -20.47 -10.02 15.05
CA TYR A 230 -19.08 -10.00 14.61
C TYR A 230 -18.73 -8.69 13.91
N THR A 231 -17.58 -8.11 14.26
CA THR A 231 -16.92 -7.03 13.50
C THR A 231 -15.65 -7.57 12.83
N TYR A 232 -15.39 -7.12 11.60
CA TYR A 232 -14.22 -7.52 10.83
C TYR A 232 -13.19 -6.41 10.88
N ASN A 233 -12.06 -6.67 11.54
CA ASN A 233 -11.08 -5.64 11.87
C ASN A 233 -9.90 -5.59 10.90
N TYR A 234 -10.04 -6.12 9.67
CA TYR A 234 -8.96 -6.08 8.66
C TYR A 234 -8.74 -4.69 8.05
N LYS A 235 -9.71 -3.78 8.24
CA LYS A 235 -9.64 -2.37 7.84
C LYS A 235 -10.35 -1.49 8.87
N GLY A 236 -9.96 -0.22 8.93
CA GLY A 236 -10.45 0.79 9.87
C GLY A 236 -10.10 2.20 9.40
N ILE A 237 -10.29 3.19 10.28
CA ILE A 237 -9.94 4.60 10.04
C ILE A 237 -8.83 5.12 10.95
N THR A 238 -8.67 4.46 12.09
CA THR A 238 -7.72 4.85 13.13
C THR A 238 -6.90 3.63 13.49
N GLY A 239 -5.59 3.79 13.59
CA GLY A 239 -4.68 2.69 13.89
C GLY A 239 -3.25 3.15 14.02
N ALA A 240 -2.42 2.33 14.64
CA ALA A 240 -1.00 2.59 14.79
C ALA A 240 -0.22 1.29 14.63
N ALA A 241 0.99 1.39 14.08
CA ALA A 241 1.89 0.27 13.92
C ALA A 241 3.35 0.67 14.14
N PHE A 242 4.11 -0.32 14.61
CA PHE A 242 5.55 -0.33 14.61
C PHE A 242 6.02 -1.53 13.79
N ASN A 243 6.86 -1.28 12.80
CA ASN A 243 7.45 -2.31 11.95
C ASN A 243 8.97 -2.22 12.06
N THR A 244 9.64 -3.36 12.16
CA THR A 244 11.10 -3.43 12.16
C THR A 244 11.58 -4.48 11.17
N GLU A 245 12.67 -4.17 10.46
CA GLU A 245 13.38 -5.09 9.57
C GLU A 245 14.87 -5.04 9.89
N ILE A 246 15.48 -6.21 10.05
CA ILE A 246 16.91 -6.40 10.20
C ILE A 246 17.41 -7.05 8.91
N GLU A 247 18.08 -6.27 8.06
CA GLU A 247 18.56 -6.71 6.75
C GLU A 247 20.00 -7.20 6.81
N PHE A 248 20.26 -8.32 6.13
CA PHE A 248 21.57 -8.95 6.03
C PHE A 248 22.17 -8.84 4.62
N GLY A 249 21.56 -8.06 3.71
CA GLY A 249 21.96 -8.01 2.30
C GLY A 249 23.44 -7.70 2.05
N GLU A 250 24.08 -6.99 2.98
CA GLU A 250 25.53 -6.71 2.99
C GLU A 250 26.39 -7.98 3.08
N LEU A 251 25.92 -9.01 3.79
CA LEU A 251 26.57 -10.32 3.90
C LEU A 251 26.40 -11.18 2.62
N PHE A 252 25.39 -10.88 1.80
CA PHE A 252 25.03 -11.66 0.62
C PHE A 252 25.41 -10.99 -0.70
N LYS A 253 26.26 -9.95 -0.66
CA LYS A 253 26.77 -9.25 -1.87
C LYS A 253 27.46 -10.17 -2.88
N VAL A 254 28.07 -11.27 -2.42
CA VAL A 254 28.77 -12.25 -3.25
C VAL A 254 27.84 -12.98 -4.22
N ILE A 255 26.54 -13.05 -3.91
CA ILE A 255 25.52 -13.73 -4.73
C ILE A 255 25.22 -12.96 -6.03
N ASN A 256 25.70 -11.72 -6.19
CA ASN A 256 25.50 -10.95 -7.41
C ASN A 256 26.64 -11.18 -8.42
N PRO A 257 26.44 -11.96 -9.48
CA PRO A 257 27.50 -12.28 -10.43
C PRO A 257 27.99 -11.01 -11.13
N LYS A 258 29.31 -10.86 -11.30
CA LYS A 258 29.91 -9.67 -11.93
C LYS A 258 29.35 -9.38 -13.34
N PHE A 259 28.95 -10.41 -14.08
CA PHE A 259 28.36 -10.27 -15.43
C PHE A 259 27.01 -9.52 -15.43
N LEU A 260 26.26 -9.56 -14.33
CA LEU A 260 25.00 -8.83 -14.17
C LEU A 260 25.21 -7.34 -13.82
N LYS A 261 26.47 -6.86 -13.69
CA LYS A 261 26.81 -5.44 -13.46
C LYS A 261 26.00 -4.77 -12.34
N ASN A 262 25.72 -5.52 -11.27
CA ASN A 262 24.88 -5.10 -10.14
C ASN A 262 23.44 -4.70 -10.52
N SER A 263 22.86 -5.34 -11.54
CA SER A 263 21.48 -5.09 -11.98
C SER A 263 20.44 -5.69 -11.04
N ILE A 264 20.83 -6.74 -10.29
CA ILE A 264 19.97 -7.44 -9.34
C ILE A 264 20.50 -7.21 -7.93
N LYS A 265 19.61 -7.10 -6.94
CA LYS A 265 19.96 -7.05 -5.52
C LYS A 265 19.13 -8.07 -4.77
N PHE A 266 19.79 -8.96 -4.04
CA PHE A 266 19.16 -9.91 -3.11
C PHE A 266 19.41 -9.45 -1.68
N GLN A 267 18.35 -9.35 -0.88
CA GLN A 267 18.47 -8.93 0.53
C GLN A 267 17.58 -9.80 1.41
N PRO A 268 18.14 -10.79 2.12
CA PRO A 268 17.41 -11.48 3.18
C PRO A 268 17.30 -10.58 4.41
N TYR A 269 16.20 -10.72 5.15
CA TYR A 269 15.91 -9.98 6.37
C TYR A 269 15.06 -10.78 7.34
N LEU A 270 15.14 -10.39 8.62
CA LEU A 270 14.16 -10.75 9.63
C LEU A 270 13.22 -9.56 9.85
N PHE A 271 11.96 -9.85 10.17
CA PHE A 271 10.99 -8.82 10.45
C PHE A 271 10.16 -9.09 11.70
N GLY A 272 9.71 -8.00 12.31
CA GLY A 272 8.74 -8.02 13.40
C GLY A 272 7.82 -6.81 13.27
N ASP A 273 6.53 -7.04 13.33
CA ASP A 273 5.49 -6.04 13.15
C ASP A 273 4.51 -6.11 14.31
N ALA A 274 4.06 -4.95 14.78
CA ALA A 274 3.07 -4.83 15.84
C ALA A 274 2.14 -3.66 15.55
N GLY A 275 0.84 -3.83 15.78
CA GLY A 275 -0.11 -2.76 15.53
C GLY A 275 -1.49 -2.98 16.14
N ILE A 276 -2.25 -1.90 16.17
CA ILE A 276 -3.63 -1.84 16.65
C ILE A 276 -4.46 -1.09 15.62
N ILE A 277 -5.74 -1.46 15.50
CA ILE A 277 -6.69 -0.80 14.63
C ILE A 277 -8.02 -0.63 15.34
N ASN A 278 -8.77 0.40 14.98
CA ASN A 278 -10.07 0.63 15.54
C ASN A 278 -11.08 -0.43 15.04
N THR A 279 -12.01 -0.81 15.92
CA THR A 279 -12.99 -1.89 15.71
C THR A 279 -14.43 -1.37 15.75
N ASN A 280 -14.59 -0.12 16.16
CA ASN A 280 -15.86 0.57 16.26
C ASN A 280 -16.42 0.93 14.87
N LYS A 281 -17.75 1.02 14.80
CA LYS A 281 -18.44 1.51 13.60
C LYS A 281 -18.14 3.01 13.39
N PRO A 282 -18.14 3.49 12.14
CA PRO A 282 -18.02 4.92 11.86
C PRO A 282 -19.05 5.74 12.64
N GLY A 283 -18.65 6.92 13.13
CA GLY A 283 -19.50 7.81 13.95
C GLY A 283 -19.68 7.41 15.42
N THR A 284 -19.09 6.31 15.89
CA THR A 284 -19.13 5.89 17.31
C THR A 284 -17.80 6.13 18.02
N ALA A 285 -17.79 6.10 19.36
CA ALA A 285 -16.58 6.27 20.15
C ALA A 285 -15.50 5.26 19.75
N ASN A 286 -14.24 5.73 19.65
CA ASN A 286 -13.12 4.90 19.21
C ASN A 286 -12.83 3.79 20.22
N VAL A 287 -12.91 2.54 19.75
CA VAL A 287 -12.49 1.34 20.49
C VAL A 287 -11.40 0.69 19.66
N MET A 288 -10.25 0.45 20.28
CA MET A 288 -9.10 -0.18 19.62
C MET A 288 -9.15 -1.69 19.79
N SER A 289 -8.60 -2.41 18.81
CA SER A 289 -8.40 -3.84 18.89
C SER A 289 -7.35 -4.19 19.94
N ASP A 290 -7.30 -5.46 20.31
CA ASP A 290 -6.12 -6.03 20.93
C ASP A 290 -4.89 -5.84 20.03
N LEU A 291 -3.71 -5.81 20.66
CA LEU A 291 -2.44 -5.71 19.96
C LEU A 291 -2.27 -6.92 19.03
N MET A 292 -2.05 -6.66 17.75
CA MET A 292 -1.70 -7.66 16.75
C MET A 292 -0.19 -7.62 16.54
N VAL A 293 0.45 -8.79 16.59
CA VAL A 293 1.90 -8.94 16.42
C VAL A 293 2.15 -10.07 15.44
N ASP A 294 3.12 -9.88 14.55
CA ASP A 294 3.66 -10.92 13.69
C ASP A 294 5.17 -10.82 13.53
N ALA A 295 5.83 -11.95 13.30
CA ALA A 295 7.26 -12.01 13.09
C ALA A 295 7.64 -13.13 12.11
N GLY A 296 8.71 -12.90 11.35
CA GLY A 296 9.11 -13.84 10.31
C GLY A 296 10.45 -13.51 9.67
N ALA A 297 10.73 -14.24 8.60
CA ALA A 297 11.87 -14.00 7.74
C ALA A 297 11.39 -13.69 6.32
N GLY A 298 12.13 -12.89 5.59
CA GLY A 298 11.84 -12.61 4.20
C GLY A 298 13.08 -12.36 3.39
N ALA A 299 12.89 -12.23 2.08
CA ALA A 299 13.94 -11.82 1.16
C ALA A 299 13.37 -10.93 0.07
N THR A 300 14.10 -9.88 -0.28
CA THR A 300 13.80 -9.09 -1.47
C THR A 300 14.69 -9.46 -2.63
N PHE A 301 14.07 -9.46 -3.80
CA PHE A 301 14.73 -9.52 -5.09
C PHE A 301 14.39 -8.23 -5.84
N SER A 302 15.40 -7.39 -6.06
CA SER A 302 15.23 -6.09 -6.71
C SER A 302 15.95 -6.04 -8.04
N ILE A 303 15.24 -5.66 -9.10
CA ILE A 303 15.83 -5.29 -10.39
C ILE A 303 16.08 -3.79 -10.34
N VAL A 304 17.34 -3.40 -10.15
CA VAL A 304 17.79 -2.02 -9.97
C VAL A 304 18.14 -1.37 -11.30
N ARG A 305 18.65 -2.16 -12.25
CA ARG A 305 19.02 -1.69 -13.59
C ARG A 305 18.41 -2.61 -14.64
N TRP A 306 17.83 -2.01 -15.68
CA TRP A 306 17.16 -2.71 -16.78
C TRP A 306 18.04 -2.78 -18.04
N GLY A 307 19.36 -2.97 -17.86
CA GLY A 307 20.32 -3.04 -18.97
C GLY A 307 20.31 -1.76 -19.82
N PRO A 308 20.02 -1.83 -21.14
CA PRO A 308 19.99 -0.67 -22.03
C PRO A 308 18.75 0.23 -21.85
N LEU A 309 17.76 -0.21 -21.07
CA LEU A 309 16.54 0.57 -20.84
C LEU A 309 16.79 1.61 -19.74
N TYR A 310 16.65 2.88 -20.12
CA TYR A 310 16.77 4.03 -19.23
C TYR A 310 15.38 4.45 -18.70
N ASN A 311 15.33 5.14 -17.56
CA ASN A 311 14.11 5.66 -16.92
C ASN A 311 13.08 4.63 -16.42
N ILE A 312 13.42 3.34 -16.37
CA ILE A 312 12.56 2.34 -15.70
C ILE A 312 12.86 2.34 -14.21
N LYS A 313 11.83 2.63 -13.40
CA LYS A 313 11.92 2.55 -11.93
C LYS A 313 12.31 1.13 -11.49
N PRO A 314 13.13 0.99 -10.42
CA PRO A 314 13.43 -0.32 -9.85
C PRO A 314 12.16 -1.08 -9.48
N LEU A 315 12.17 -2.40 -9.71
CA LEU A 315 11.11 -3.31 -9.25
C LEU A 315 11.65 -4.11 -8.09
N THR A 316 10.94 -4.10 -6.97
CA THR A 316 11.26 -4.95 -5.81
C THR A 316 10.14 -5.95 -5.60
N ILE A 317 10.47 -7.22 -5.70
CA ILE A 317 9.62 -8.34 -5.30
C ILE A 317 10.11 -8.81 -3.92
N ARG A 318 9.19 -9.10 -3.02
CA ARG A 318 9.47 -9.64 -1.70
C ARG A 318 8.80 -10.99 -1.53
N PHE A 319 9.50 -11.91 -0.90
CA PHE A 319 8.97 -13.16 -0.39
C PHE A 319 9.08 -13.11 1.12
N ASP A 320 7.95 -13.10 1.81
CA ASP A 320 7.92 -13.11 3.28
C ASP A 320 7.34 -14.43 3.77
N CYS A 321 7.89 -14.91 4.89
CA CYS A 321 7.39 -16.03 5.64
C CYS A 321 7.10 -15.59 7.09
N PRO A 322 5.87 -15.16 7.40
CA PRO A 322 5.44 -14.94 8.77
C PRO A 322 5.35 -16.28 9.50
N PHE A 323 6.21 -16.48 10.50
CA PHE A 323 6.21 -17.70 11.30
C PHE A 323 5.29 -17.57 12.51
N PHE A 324 5.32 -16.39 13.15
CA PHE A 324 4.55 -16.11 14.35
C PHE A 324 3.46 -15.09 14.07
N ILE A 325 2.26 -15.35 14.58
CA ILE A 325 1.19 -14.36 14.75
C ILE A 325 0.57 -14.58 16.13
N ASN A 326 0.15 -13.52 16.82
CA ASN A 326 -0.48 -13.66 18.13
C ASN A 326 -2.02 -13.78 18.07
N ARG A 327 -2.66 -13.36 16.97
CA ARG A 327 -4.11 -13.48 16.77
C ARG A 327 -4.43 -14.51 15.68
N LEU A 328 -4.83 -15.70 16.11
CA LEU A 328 -5.01 -16.83 15.19
C LEU A 328 -6.25 -16.68 14.29
N PRO A 329 -6.13 -16.99 12.99
CA PRO A 329 -7.24 -17.41 12.16
C PRO A 329 -8.05 -18.53 12.82
N TYR A 330 -9.37 -18.53 12.61
CA TYR A 330 -10.25 -19.54 13.19
C TYR A 330 -9.87 -20.97 12.77
N ALA A 331 -9.32 -21.12 11.56
CA ALA A 331 -8.88 -22.40 11.04
C ALA A 331 -7.53 -22.87 11.61
N GLU A 332 -6.80 -22.02 12.34
CA GLU A 332 -5.45 -22.28 12.84
C GLU A 332 -5.46 -22.48 14.36
N LYS A 333 -4.58 -23.37 14.84
CA LYS A 333 -4.47 -23.72 16.27
C LYS A 333 -3.14 -23.32 16.90
N ASP A 334 -2.12 -23.07 16.08
CA ASP A 334 -0.75 -22.82 16.55
C ASP A 334 -0.28 -21.42 16.18
N TYR A 335 0.34 -20.74 17.15
CA TYR A 335 0.95 -19.43 16.94
C TYR A 335 2.12 -19.47 15.95
N PHE A 336 2.85 -20.59 15.92
CA PHE A 336 3.97 -20.83 15.01
C PHE A 336 3.55 -21.74 13.86
N GLN A 337 3.47 -21.20 12.65
CA GLN A 337 3.14 -21.96 11.44
C GLN A 337 3.87 -21.41 10.23
N PHE A 338 4.11 -22.28 9.24
CA PHE A 338 4.66 -21.85 7.97
C PHE A 338 3.59 -21.14 7.14
N ARG A 339 3.70 -19.82 7.04
CA ARG A 339 2.94 -18.99 6.11
C ARG A 339 3.90 -18.39 5.09
N TRP A 340 3.43 -18.11 3.89
CA TRP A 340 4.24 -17.46 2.87
C TRP A 340 3.39 -16.51 2.03
N MET A 341 4.03 -15.43 1.58
CA MET A 341 3.39 -14.41 0.78
C MET A 341 4.39 -13.79 -0.20
N LEU A 342 3.87 -13.42 -1.37
CA LEU A 342 4.59 -12.65 -2.36
C LEU A 342 4.07 -11.23 -2.35
N GLY A 343 5.01 -10.29 -2.24
CA GLY A 343 4.71 -8.88 -2.20
C GLY A 343 5.39 -8.08 -3.28
N ILE A 344 4.77 -6.95 -3.59
CA ILE A 344 5.29 -5.96 -4.52
C ILE A 344 5.58 -4.69 -3.75
N ASN A 345 6.82 -4.21 -3.86
CA ASN A 345 7.38 -3.08 -3.11
C ASN A 345 7.41 -3.27 -1.58
N LYS A 346 8.32 -2.55 -0.91
CA LYS A 346 8.38 -2.47 0.55
C LYS A 346 7.51 -1.33 1.08
N ALA A 347 7.06 -1.45 2.32
CA ALA A 347 6.36 -0.37 3.02
C ALA A 347 7.32 0.74 3.51
N PHE A 348 8.59 0.42 3.75
CA PHE A 348 9.63 1.35 4.22
C PHE A 348 11.04 0.91 3.87
#